data_AF-W1XVN2-F1
#
_entry.id   AF-W1XVN2-F1
#
_cell.length_a   1.000
_cell.length_b   1.000
_cell.length_c   1.000
_cell.angle_alpha   90.00
_cell.angle_beta   90.00
_cell.angle_gamma   90.00
#
_symmetry.space_group_name_H-M   'P 1'
#
loop_
_entity.id
_entity.type
_entity.pdbx_description
1 polymer ?
#
loop_
_entity_poly.entity_id
_entity_poly.type
_entity_poly.pdbx_seq_one_letter_code
_entity_poly.pdbx_strand_id
1 'polypeptide(L)' 'IRKGMKARQSRGEYVWQVPYLPLDPHDLGREYKEIIRINSQSGKGGAAYIMESEFGYNMPKAMQKYFCYFIY' A
#
# COMPACT_ATOMS: atom_id res chain seq x y z
N ILE A 1 4.18 -3.83 -5.64
CA ILE A 1 2.89 -4.28 -6.20
C ILE A 1 1.91 -3.10 -6.33
N ARG A 2 1.57 -2.36 -5.26
CA ARG A 2 0.75 -1.12 -5.30
C ARG A 2 1.01 -0.17 -6.49
N LYS A 3 2.27 0.21 -6.73
CA LYS A 3 2.65 1.11 -7.83
C LYS A 3 2.30 0.52 -9.21
N GLY A 4 2.46 -0.79 -9.38
CA GLY A 4 2.08 -1.50 -10.60
C GLY A 4 0.57 -1.56 -10.79
N MET A 5 -0.17 -1.88 -9.72
CA MET A 5 -1.65 -1.89 -9.74
C MET A 5 -2.22 -0.50 -10.07
N LYS A 6 -1.69 0.57 -9.44
CA LYS A 6 -2.12 1.96 -9.69
C LYS A 6 -1.77 2.44 -11.10
N ALA A 7 -0.58 2.07 -11.61
CA ALA A 7 -0.19 2.40 -12.98
C ALA A 7 -1.09 1.70 -14.02
N ARG A 8 -1.55 0.47 -13.75
CA ARG A 8 -2.52 -0.24 -14.60
C ARG A 8 -3.86 0.49 -14.66
N GLN A 9 -4.42 0.87 -13.50
CA GLN A 9 -5.69 1.63 -13.44
C GLN A 9 -5.63 2.93 -14.25
N SER A 10 -4.48 3.61 -14.31
CA SER A 10 -4.32 4.83 -15.11
C SER A 10 -4.13 4.60 -16.62
N ARG A 11 -3.66 3.42 -17.03
CA ARG A 11 -3.29 3.15 -18.43
C ARG A 11 -4.36 2.39 -19.22
N GLY A 12 -5.29 1.72 -18.55
CA GLY A 12 -6.34 0.94 -19.21
C GLY A 12 -5.83 -0.26 -20.02
N GLU A 13 -4.59 -0.71 -19.78
CA GLU A 13 -3.97 -1.80 -20.53
C GLU A 13 -4.56 -3.18 -20.15
N TYR A 14 -4.81 -4.01 -21.16
CA TYR A 14 -5.36 -5.37 -21.01
C TYR A 14 -4.30 -6.42 -20.63
N VAL A 15 -3.00 -6.11 -20.83
CA VAL A 15 -1.90 -7.04 -20.56
C VAL A 15 -1.43 -6.90 -19.12
N TRP A 16 -1.30 -8.03 -18.40
CA TRP A 16 -0.82 -8.04 -17.02
C TRP A 16 0.69 -7.74 -16.95
N GLN A 17 1.06 -6.68 -16.21
CA GLN A 17 2.45 -6.21 -16.09
C GLN A 17 2.83 -5.80 -14.67
N VAL A 18 2.16 -6.35 -13.64
CA VAL A 18 2.43 -5.97 -12.25
C VAL A 18 3.64 -6.76 -11.72
N PRO A 19 4.75 -6.09 -11.33
CA PRO A 19 5.93 -6.80 -10.84
C PRO A 19 5.61 -7.63 -9.59
N TYR A 20 6.22 -8.83 -9.51
CA TYR A 20 6.08 -9.81 -8.43
C TYR A 20 4.72 -10.52 -8.32
N LEU A 21 3.77 -10.22 -9.20
CA LEU A 21 2.61 -11.08 -9.44
C LEU A 21 2.72 -11.65 -10.86
N PRO A 22 2.84 -12.98 -11.02
CA PRO A 22 2.92 -13.58 -12.36
C PRO A 22 1.58 -13.53 -13.11
N LEU A 23 0.46 -13.34 -12.41
CA LEU A 23 -0.90 -13.34 -12.97
C LEU A 23 -1.83 -12.40 -12.19
N ASP A 24 -2.97 -12.06 -12.79
CA ASP A 24 -4.02 -11.28 -12.14
C ASP A 24 -4.77 -12.17 -11.12
N PRO A 25 -4.81 -11.82 -9.83
CA PRO A 25 -5.59 -12.55 -8.83
C PRO A 25 -7.08 -12.63 -9.16
N HIS A 26 -7.62 -11.61 -9.84
CA HIS A 26 -9.02 -11.58 -10.25
C HIS A 26 -9.36 -12.69 -11.26
N ASP A 27 -8.39 -13.12 -12.08
CA ASP A 27 -8.56 -14.24 -13.02
C ASP A 27 -8.84 -15.57 -12.28
N LEU A 28 -8.43 -15.66 -11.02
CA LEU A 28 -8.65 -16.81 -10.15
C LEU A 28 -9.79 -16.60 -9.15
N GLY A 29 -10.56 -15.51 -9.28
CA GLY A 29 -11.59 -15.13 -8.32
C GLY A 29 -11.02 -14.78 -6.93
N ARG A 30 -9.75 -14.36 -6.85
CA ARG A 30 -9.08 -13.98 -5.60
C ARG A 30 -8.78 -12.48 -5.60
N GLU A 31 -8.69 -11.91 -4.41
CA GLU A 31 -8.24 -10.54 -4.25
C GLU A 31 -6.81 -10.50 -3.71
N TYR A 32 -6.02 -9.55 -4.21
CA TYR A 32 -4.73 -9.25 -3.63
C TYR A 32 -4.91 -8.48 -2.32
N LYS A 33 -4.53 -9.10 -1.19
CA LYS A 33 -4.49 -8.43 0.11
C LYS A 33 -3.06 -8.02 0.44
N GLU A 34 -2.78 -6.71 0.43
CA GLU A 34 -1.48 -6.18 0.90
C GLU A 34 -1.32 -6.48 2.39
N ILE A 35 -0.31 -7.28 2.76
CA ILE A 35 0.07 -7.49 4.17
C ILE A 35 1.06 -6.39 4.55
N ILE A 36 0.63 -5.47 5.40
CA ILE A 36 1.47 -4.38 5.89
C ILE A 36 2.01 -4.76 7.25
N ARG A 37 3.33 -4.99 7.33
CA ARG A 37 4.03 -5.22 8.61
C ARG A 37 4.59 -3.89 9.13
N ILE A 38 4.10 -3.48 10.29
CA ILE A 38 4.63 -2.35 11.06
C ILE A 38 5.61 -2.92 12.09
N ASN A 39 6.88 -2.53 11.98
CA ASN A 39 7.90 -2.81 12.99
C ASN A 39 8.71 -1.55 13.27
N SER A 40 9.63 -1.59 14.25
CA SER A 40 10.33 -0.39 14.73
C SER A 40 11.25 0.22 13.67
N GLN A 41 11.52 -0.55 12.62
CA GLN A 41 12.32 -0.17 11.46
C GLN A 41 11.48 0.41 10.31
N SER A 42 10.22 -0.01 10.12
CA SER A 42 9.31 0.42 9.03
C SER A 42 8.21 1.41 9.47
N GLY A 43 8.09 1.69 10.77
CA GLY A 43 6.88 2.27 11.37
C GLY A 43 6.43 3.64 10.84
N LYS A 44 7.34 4.46 10.30
CA LYS A 44 7.00 5.80 9.76
C LYS A 44 6.10 5.72 8.52
N GLY A 45 6.36 4.75 7.64
CA GLY A 45 5.61 4.58 6.40
C GLY A 45 4.32 3.78 6.61
N GLY A 46 4.36 2.78 7.49
CA GLY A 46 3.22 1.90 7.77
C GLY A 46 2.08 2.62 8.49
N ALA A 47 2.38 3.47 9.47
CA ALA A 47 1.34 4.20 10.21
C ALA A 47 0.70 5.31 9.35
N ALA A 48 1.51 6.03 8.57
CA ALA A 48 0.99 7.00 7.59
C ALA A 48 0.10 6.34 6.54
N TYR A 49 0.47 5.14 6.09
CA TYR A 49 -0.34 4.35 5.17
C TYR A 49 -1.72 4.01 5.76
N ILE A 50 -1.77 3.49 6.99
CA ILE A 50 -3.04 3.11 7.62
C ILE A 50 -3.95 4.34 7.77
N MET A 51 -3.37 5.47 8.15
CA MET A 51 -4.12 6.72 8.29
C MET A 51 -4.70 7.19 6.95
N GLU A 52 -3.99 7.01 5.85
CA GLU A 52 -4.48 7.30 4.49
C GLU A 52 -5.54 6.28 4.04
N SER A 53 -5.28 4.98 4.21
CA SER A 53 -6.10 3.90 3.63
C SER A 53 -7.37 3.60 4.42
N GLU A 54 -7.30 3.61 5.76
CA GLU A 54 -8.43 3.25 6.63
C GLU A 54 -9.22 4.47 7.07
N PHE A 55 -8.54 5.62 7.23
CA PHE A 55 -9.15 6.83 7.82
C PHE A 55 -9.20 8.02 6.85
N GLY A 56 -8.65 7.92 5.63
CA GLY A 56 -8.67 8.99 4.63
C GLY A 56 -7.79 10.20 4.98
N TYR A 57 -6.94 10.11 6.00
CA TYR A 57 -6.08 11.20 6.44
C TYR A 57 -4.74 11.20 5.73
N ASN A 58 -4.46 12.26 4.98
CA ASN A 58 -3.14 12.54 4.45
C ASN A 58 -2.22 13.07 5.54
N MET A 59 -1.49 12.18 6.22
CA MET A 59 -0.59 12.58 7.31
C MET A 59 0.60 13.40 6.78
N PRO A 60 0.80 14.65 7.25
CA PRO A 60 1.94 15.46 6.86
C PRO A 60 3.27 14.77 7.20
N LYS A 61 4.26 14.83 6.29
CA LYS A 61 5.55 14.15 6.47
C LYS A 61 6.25 14.46 7.81
N ALA A 62 6.10 15.69 8.31
CA ALA A 62 6.65 16.09 9.61
C ALA A 62 6.02 15.31 10.79
N MET A 63 4.74 14.96 10.70
CA MET A 63 3.96 14.31 11.74
C MET A 63 4.17 12.78 11.77
N GLN A 64 4.52 12.18 10.63
CA GLN A 64 4.78 10.73 10.50
C GLN A 64 5.89 10.24 11.46
N LYS A 65 6.86 11.10 11.78
CA LYS A 65 7.95 10.79 12.72
C LYS A 65 7.46 10.68 14.16
N TYR A 66 6.55 11.56 14.58
CA TYR A 66 6.03 11.61 15.95
C TYR A 66 4.97 10.54 16.21
N PHE A 67 4.08 10.31 15.24
CA PHE A 67 3.03 9.30 15.36
C PHE A 67 3.61 7.89 15.54
N CYS A 68 4.75 7.62 14.92
CA CYS A 68 5.48 6.38 15.09
C CYS A 68 5.98 6.16 16.54
N TYR A 69 6.19 7.22 17.32
CA TYR A 69 6.62 7.14 18.73
C TYR A 69 5.45 6.83 19.68
N PHE A 70 4.22 7.13 19.28
CA PHE A 70 3.00 6.86 20.06
C PHE A 70 2.48 5.42 19.93
N ILE A 71 2.92 4.69 18.90
CA ILE A 71 2.44 3.33 18.59
C ILE A 71 3.37 2.24 19.19
N TYR A 72 4.48 2.64 19.83
CA TYR A 72 5.36 1.76 20.61
C TYR A 72 5.08 1.81 22.09
#